data_AF-A0A811K308-F1
#
_entry.id   AF-A0A811K308-F1
#
_cell.length_a   1.000
_cell.length_b   1.000
_cell.length_c   1.000
_cell.angle_alpha   90.00
_cell.angle_beta   90.00
_cell.angle_gamma   90.00
#
_symmetry.space_group_name_H-M   'P 1'
#
loop_
_entity.id
_entity.type
_entity.pdbx_description
1 polymer ?
#
loop_
_entity_poly.entity_id
_entity_poly.type
_entity_poly.pdbx_seq_one_letter_code
_entity_poly.pdbx_strand_id
1 'polypeptide(L)'
;MNLPIVSLLLLLYCTSVYPVIDSNPQISKSDIHKFKANILPIPSNPPQAHPHYYKRNGNQILVPMVPLSVMTLGNDHKPLRHKARSLEELSEVNTEEEESKEDFDIDSDIGTERIYPKVTSSTTHPSTTTPHPTTTSPVDKPIYKLIYFDARGICESIRLMFIYSNIPFIDKRITLNEWMRLKETTEFGKLPILEVNSKKLSQCLAISRYLAHKFGMAGSDEWEVAKLDEVSEFHREVVHDISPYFYVVSGYRKGNADQMRRDVFLPAIEKHLPNYVKLLKKSKSGFFGKKVSWIDFTISEFLFTLKTYESRILRKFPQLVRFLDRVYHLPEIRNYLKERAKTPL
;
A
#
# COMPACT_ATOMS: atom_id res chain seq x y z
N MET A 1 19.43 5.63 -25.19
CA MET A 1 17.98 5.37 -25.04
C MET A 1 17.44 6.43 -24.10
N ASN A 2 16.68 7.38 -24.65
CA ASN A 2 16.17 8.54 -23.94
C ASN A 2 15.08 8.11 -22.94
N LEU A 3 15.31 8.36 -21.65
CA LEU A 3 14.24 8.31 -20.64
C LEU A 3 13.36 9.57 -20.78
N PRO A 4 12.03 9.46 -20.77
CA PRO A 4 11.17 10.64 -20.82
C PRO A 4 11.20 11.40 -19.48
N ILE A 5 11.08 12.72 -19.59
CA ILE A 5 11.24 13.78 -18.58
C ILE A 5 10.30 13.67 -17.36
N VAL A 6 9.39 12.70 -17.34
CA VAL A 6 8.50 12.37 -16.20
C VAL A 6 9.29 12.01 -14.92
N SER A 7 10.56 11.61 -15.04
CA SER A 7 11.41 11.27 -13.89
C SER A 7 11.95 12.48 -13.10
N LEU A 8 11.91 13.70 -13.66
CA LEU A 8 12.49 14.88 -13.01
C LEU A 8 11.52 15.62 -12.07
N LEU A 9 10.21 15.61 -12.37
CA LEU A 9 9.19 16.27 -11.53
C LEU A 9 8.76 15.47 -10.30
N LEU A 10 9.02 14.15 -10.27
CA LEU A 10 8.78 13.29 -9.10
C LEU A 10 9.84 13.44 -7.98
N LEU A 11 10.93 14.17 -8.24
CA LEU A 11 12.02 14.40 -7.28
C LEU A 11 11.70 15.40 -6.16
N LEU A 12 10.72 16.27 -6.36
CA LEU A 12 10.49 17.40 -5.45
C LEU A 12 9.37 17.19 -4.42
N TYR A 13 8.61 16.08 -4.47
CA TYR A 13 7.37 15.96 -3.67
C TYR A 13 7.17 14.65 -2.90
N CYS A 14 8.25 13.95 -2.55
CA CYS A 14 8.19 12.73 -1.72
C CYS A 14 8.96 12.81 -0.39
N THR A 15 9.10 13.99 0.22
CA THR A 15 9.56 14.10 1.62
C THR A 15 8.36 14.32 2.54
N SER A 16 7.73 13.23 2.96
CA SER A 16 7.11 13.16 4.27
C SER A 16 7.46 11.81 4.88
N VAL A 17 8.16 11.90 6.02
CA VAL A 17 8.56 10.85 6.96
C VAL A 17 9.74 9.95 6.53
N TYR A 18 10.96 10.46 6.70
CA TYR A 18 12.05 9.76 7.41
C TYR A 18 12.94 10.82 8.08
N PRO A 19 13.22 10.74 9.40
CA PRO A 19 14.34 11.48 9.95
C PRO A 19 15.63 10.82 9.44
N VAL A 20 16.45 11.60 8.74
CA VAL A 20 17.86 11.28 8.57
C VAL A 20 18.47 11.32 9.96
N ILE A 21 18.95 10.18 10.45
CA ILE A 21 19.80 10.15 11.64
C ILE A 21 21.15 10.71 11.20
N ASP A 22 21.31 12.03 11.34
CA ASP A 22 22.61 12.66 11.16
C ASP A 22 23.41 12.48 12.44
N SER A 23 24.43 11.63 12.38
CA SER A 23 25.32 11.35 13.49
C SER A 23 26.36 12.47 13.64
N ASN A 24 25.94 13.69 14.04
CA ASN A 24 26.79 14.69 14.70
C ASN A 24 25.99 15.94 15.17
N PRO A 25 25.66 16.12 16.47
CA PRO A 25 25.09 17.38 16.93
C PRO A 25 26.18 18.24 17.58
N GLN A 26 26.72 19.22 16.84
CA GLN A 26 27.31 20.40 17.47
C GLN A 26 26.19 21.42 17.68
N ILE A 27 25.50 21.30 18.82
CA ILE A 27 24.50 22.28 19.24
C ILE A 27 25.23 23.45 19.90
N SER A 28 25.07 24.63 19.29
CA SER A 28 25.48 25.92 19.84
C SER A 28 24.72 26.23 21.14
N LYS A 29 25.43 26.78 22.14
CA LYS A 29 24.86 27.19 23.45
C LYS A 29 23.80 28.30 23.36
N SER A 30 23.52 28.86 22.17
CA SER A 30 22.49 29.89 21.97
C SER A 30 21.06 29.37 21.91
N ASP A 31 20.83 28.07 21.69
CA ASP A 31 19.48 27.54 21.39
C ASP A 31 18.73 27.03 22.64
N ILE A 32 19.38 27.00 23.80
CA ILE A 32 18.80 26.49 25.06
C ILE A 32 17.85 27.50 25.73
N HIS A 33 17.86 28.77 25.34
CA HIS A 33 17.04 29.81 25.99
C HIS A 33 15.68 30.12 25.34
N LYS A 34 15.31 29.49 24.22
CA LYS A 34 14.02 29.75 23.54
C LYS A 34 12.91 28.72 23.78
N PHE A 35 13.15 27.68 24.59
CA PHE A 35 12.17 26.60 24.83
C PHE A 35 11.44 26.64 26.19
N LYS A 36 11.43 27.78 26.89
CA LYS A 36 10.85 27.91 28.24
C LYS A 36 9.61 28.81 28.37
N ALA A 37 8.90 29.09 27.28
CA ALA A 37 7.65 29.86 27.35
C ALA A 37 6.58 29.25 26.45
N ASN A 38 5.84 28.27 26.98
CA ASN A 38 4.42 27.95 26.72
C ASN A 38 4.12 26.52 27.17
N ILE A 39 3.90 26.35 28.47
CA ILE A 39 3.22 25.17 29.03
C ILE A 39 1.97 25.68 29.72
N LEU A 40 0.80 25.31 29.19
CA LEU A 40 -0.50 25.53 29.83
C LEU A 40 -0.64 24.60 31.05
N PRO A 41 -1.35 25.01 32.13
CA PRO A 41 -1.42 24.24 33.37
C PRO A 41 -2.30 22.99 33.26
N ILE A 42 -1.85 21.90 33.88
CA ILE A 42 -2.55 20.62 34.01
C ILE A 42 -3.59 20.74 35.15
N PRO A 43 -4.86 20.35 34.98
CA PRO A 43 -5.84 20.35 36.07
C PRO A 43 -5.58 19.20 37.06
N SER A 44 -5.59 19.53 38.35
CA SER A 44 -5.45 18.63 39.48
C SER A 44 -6.79 17.99 39.86
N ASN A 45 -7.07 16.77 39.37
CA ASN A 45 -7.77 15.67 40.07
C ASN A 45 -8.14 14.53 39.11
N PRO A 46 -7.80 13.25 39.43
CA PRO A 46 -8.26 12.10 38.65
C PRO A 46 -9.64 11.61 39.13
N PRO A 47 -10.55 11.15 38.23
CA PRO A 47 -11.76 10.47 38.64
C PRO A 47 -11.47 9.06 39.18
N GLN A 48 -12.19 8.71 40.25
CA GLN A 48 -12.09 7.48 41.03
C GLN A 48 -12.30 6.21 40.18
N ALA A 49 -11.38 5.24 40.30
CA ALA A 49 -11.55 3.89 39.79
C ALA A 49 -11.86 2.94 40.96
N HIS A 50 -13.00 2.24 40.90
CA HIS A 50 -13.34 1.16 41.83
C HIS A 50 -12.62 -0.15 41.44
N PRO A 51 -12.15 -0.97 42.42
CA PRO A 51 -11.32 -2.14 42.15
C PRO A 51 -12.11 -3.45 42.10
N HIS A 52 -11.79 -4.33 41.15
CA HIS A 52 -12.00 -5.77 41.31
C HIS A 52 -10.66 -6.50 41.14
N TYR A 53 -10.22 -7.11 42.24
CA TYR A 53 -9.09 -8.01 42.36
C TYR A 53 -9.40 -9.38 41.73
N TYR A 54 -8.39 -10.07 41.18
CA TYR A 54 -7.99 -11.41 41.66
C TYR A 54 -6.53 -11.74 41.31
N LYS A 55 -5.98 -12.62 42.15
CA LYS A 55 -4.59 -12.78 42.56
C LYS A 55 -3.74 -13.67 41.65
N ARG A 56 -2.44 -13.46 41.79
CA ARG A 56 -1.24 -14.11 41.25
C ARG A 56 -0.98 -15.51 41.85
N ASN A 57 -0.42 -16.42 41.03
CA ASN A 57 0.51 -17.53 41.33
C ASN A 57 1.25 -17.80 40.01
N GLY A 58 2.56 -17.94 39.84
CA GLY A 58 3.74 -17.99 40.69
C GLY A 58 4.85 -18.57 39.79
N ASN A 59 5.89 -17.78 39.50
CA ASN A 59 7.28 -18.21 39.28
C ASN A 59 8.11 -17.02 38.78
N GLN A 60 8.97 -16.51 39.67
CA GLN A 60 10.05 -15.59 39.35
C GLN A 60 11.26 -16.39 38.85
N ILE A 61 11.91 -15.87 37.81
CA ILE A 61 13.36 -16.05 37.61
C ILE A 61 13.95 -14.64 37.58
N LEU A 62 14.93 -14.42 38.44
CA LEU A 62 15.62 -13.17 38.69
C LEU A 62 17.03 -13.30 38.12
N VAL A 63 17.44 -12.41 37.20
CA VAL A 63 18.86 -12.22 36.83
C VAL A 63 19.06 -10.72 36.55
N PRO A 64 20.17 -10.09 37.00
CA PRO A 64 20.18 -8.71 37.47
C PRO A 64 20.54 -7.65 36.41
N MET A 65 19.99 -6.45 36.61
CA MET A 65 20.48 -5.19 36.03
C MET A 65 21.89 -4.89 36.56
N VAL A 66 22.85 -4.65 35.66
CA VAL A 66 24.16 -4.09 36.00
C VAL A 66 24.13 -2.58 35.70
N PRO A 67 24.53 -1.71 36.63
CA PRO A 67 24.43 -0.26 36.47
C PRO A 67 25.56 0.33 35.61
N LEU A 68 25.18 1.36 34.85
CA LEU A 68 26.02 2.24 34.06
C LEU A 68 27.03 2.98 34.98
N SER A 69 28.32 2.75 34.81
CA SER A 69 29.38 3.49 35.49
C SER A 69 30.28 4.20 34.48
N VAL A 70 30.48 5.48 34.74
CA VAL A 70 31.36 6.43 34.06
C VAL A 70 32.83 6.09 34.34
N MET A 71 33.68 6.02 33.30
CA MET A 71 35.12 6.26 33.44
C MET A 71 35.68 7.00 32.23
N THR A 72 36.37 8.09 32.52
CA THR A 72 37.13 8.97 31.64
C THR A 72 38.54 8.45 31.32
N LEU A 73 38.97 8.77 30.09
CA LEU A 73 40.34 9.10 29.63
C LEU A 73 41.45 8.02 29.64
N GLY A 74 42.00 7.81 28.44
CA GLY A 74 43.32 7.22 28.19
C GLY A 74 43.67 7.29 26.70
N ASN A 75 44.52 8.24 26.31
CA ASN A 75 45.12 8.40 24.98
C ASN A 75 45.94 7.17 24.57
N ASP A 76 45.99 6.84 23.27
CA ASP A 76 47.21 6.91 22.45
C ASP A 76 47.03 6.37 21.02
N HIS A 77 47.50 7.18 20.05
CA HIS A 77 48.03 6.90 18.69
C HIS A 77 47.23 6.02 17.69
N LYS A 78 47.07 6.31 16.38
CA LYS A 78 47.57 7.27 15.37
C LYS A 78 46.63 7.17 14.14
N PRO A 79 46.40 8.22 13.34
CA PRO A 79 45.46 8.18 12.20
C PRO A 79 46.13 7.83 10.87
N LEU A 80 45.48 6.99 10.06
CA LEU A 80 45.82 6.75 8.65
C LEU A 80 45.19 7.84 7.77
N ARG A 81 46.05 8.69 7.20
CA ARG A 81 45.75 9.67 6.15
C ARG A 81 45.56 8.97 4.81
N HIS A 82 44.53 9.33 4.04
CA HIS A 82 44.68 9.48 2.58
C HIS A 82 43.68 10.53 2.02
N LYS A 83 44.27 11.64 1.57
CA LYS A 83 43.88 12.62 0.52
C LYS A 83 42.46 13.20 0.52
N ALA A 84 42.32 14.34 1.19
CA ALA A 84 41.47 15.44 0.73
C ALA A 84 42.09 16.08 -0.52
N ARG A 85 41.28 16.35 -1.55
CA ARG A 85 41.64 17.19 -2.70
C ARG A 85 40.96 18.54 -2.50
N SER A 86 41.76 19.60 -2.67
CA SER A 86 41.47 21.00 -2.39
C SER A 86 40.31 21.57 -3.21
N LEU A 87 39.49 22.36 -2.51
CA LEU A 87 38.59 23.38 -3.05
C LEU A 87 39.43 24.61 -3.37
N GLU A 88 39.63 24.92 -4.65
CA GLU A 88 39.97 26.25 -5.19
C GLU A 88 40.10 26.13 -6.71
N GLU A 89 38.98 26.34 -7.40
CA GLU A 89 38.94 26.86 -8.77
C GLU A 89 37.56 27.54 -8.92
N LEU A 90 37.50 28.76 -8.41
CA LEU A 90 36.48 29.75 -8.75
C LEU A 90 36.90 30.40 -10.07
N SER A 91 35.97 30.57 -11.01
CA SER A 91 35.51 31.90 -11.47
C SER A 91 35.04 31.87 -12.94
N GLU A 92 33.90 32.55 -13.16
CA GLU A 92 33.44 33.13 -14.43
C GLU A 92 32.83 32.18 -15.48
N VAL A 93 31.49 32.11 -15.51
CA VAL A 93 30.67 32.71 -16.58
C VAL A 93 29.27 32.94 -16.00
N ASN A 94 28.85 34.21 -16.00
CA ASN A 94 27.46 34.64 -15.82
C ASN A 94 27.06 35.28 -17.15
N THR A 95 25.97 34.84 -17.78
CA THR A 95 24.97 35.68 -18.48
C THR A 95 23.92 34.82 -19.19
N GLU A 96 22.66 35.09 -18.83
CA GLU A 96 21.45 35.05 -19.67
C GLU A 96 20.95 33.68 -20.18
N GLU A 97 20.11 33.02 -19.37
CA GLU A 97 19.10 32.09 -19.89
C GLU A 97 17.81 32.89 -20.17
N GLU A 98 17.54 33.12 -21.46
CA GLU A 98 16.23 33.55 -21.95
C GLU A 98 15.18 32.50 -21.57
N GLU A 99 14.22 32.92 -20.74
CA GLU A 99 13.01 32.18 -20.43
C GLU A 99 12.11 32.16 -21.68
N SER A 100 12.42 31.27 -22.62
CA SER A 100 11.50 30.91 -23.69
C SER A 100 10.33 30.13 -23.09
N LYS A 101 9.21 30.83 -22.91
CA LYS A 101 7.90 30.20 -22.74
C LYS A 101 7.58 29.45 -24.03
N GLU A 102 8.00 28.20 -24.11
CA GLU A 102 7.33 27.24 -24.96
C GLU A 102 5.93 27.05 -24.40
N ASP A 103 4.94 27.60 -25.10
CA ASP A 103 3.53 27.24 -24.93
C ASP A 103 3.40 25.74 -25.20
N PHE A 104 3.54 24.93 -24.15
CA PHE A 104 3.18 23.52 -24.18
C PHE A 104 1.67 23.46 -24.34
N ASP A 105 1.23 22.82 -25.42
CA ASP A 105 -0.18 22.50 -25.66
C ASP A 105 -0.67 21.59 -24.51
N ILE A 106 -1.36 22.18 -23.52
CA ILE A 106 -1.83 21.51 -22.28
C ILE A 106 -3.07 20.63 -22.52
N ASP A 107 -3.49 20.47 -23.78
CA ASP A 107 -4.72 19.77 -24.15
C ASP A 107 -4.42 18.46 -24.91
N SER A 108 -4.03 17.39 -24.20
CA SER A 108 -4.15 16.01 -24.73
C SER A 108 -4.00 14.84 -23.74
N ASP A 109 -3.47 15.02 -22.52
CA ASP A 109 -3.25 13.88 -21.59
C ASP A 109 -4.42 13.67 -20.63
N ILE A 110 -5.58 13.30 -21.19
CA ILE A 110 -6.81 12.95 -20.45
C ILE A 110 -6.84 11.45 -20.14
N GLY A 111 -7.17 11.10 -18.89
CA GLY A 111 -7.23 9.72 -18.44
C GLY A 111 -8.42 8.96 -19.03
N THR A 112 -8.30 7.64 -19.08
CA THR A 112 -9.30 6.76 -19.72
C THR A 112 -10.43 6.40 -18.76
N GLU A 113 -11.62 6.15 -19.31
CA GLU A 113 -12.75 5.59 -18.58
C GLU A 113 -13.21 4.31 -19.27
N ARG A 114 -13.22 3.17 -18.55
CA ARG A 114 -13.70 1.89 -19.07
C ARG A 114 -14.91 1.42 -18.29
N ILE A 115 -15.99 1.12 -19.00
CA ILE A 115 -17.20 0.55 -18.42
C ILE A 115 -17.09 -0.97 -18.50
N TYR A 116 -17.21 -1.65 -17.36
CA TYR A 116 -17.35 -3.10 -17.30
C TYR A 116 -18.84 -3.42 -17.10
N PRO A 117 -19.57 -3.85 -18.15
CA PRO A 117 -20.97 -4.22 -18.01
C PRO A 117 -21.13 -5.56 -17.30
N LYS A 118 -22.34 -5.85 -16.83
CA LYS A 118 -22.68 -7.16 -16.27
C LYS A 118 -22.65 -8.20 -17.40
N VAL A 119 -21.90 -9.28 -17.21
CA VAL A 119 -21.88 -10.43 -18.13
C VAL A 119 -23.15 -11.24 -17.92
N THR A 120 -24.00 -11.33 -18.95
CA THR A 120 -25.14 -12.25 -18.95
C THR A 120 -24.68 -13.61 -19.47
N SER A 121 -24.75 -14.65 -18.65
CA SER A 121 -24.56 -16.02 -19.12
C SER A 121 -25.75 -16.40 -20.01
N SER A 122 -25.55 -16.55 -21.31
CA SER A 122 -26.56 -17.08 -22.22
C SER A 122 -26.75 -18.57 -21.97
N THR A 123 -27.69 -18.94 -21.12
CA THR A 123 -28.22 -20.30 -21.06
C THR A 123 -29.61 -20.27 -21.69
N THR A 124 -29.69 -20.79 -22.91
CA THR A 124 -30.96 -21.04 -23.61
C THR A 124 -31.70 -22.19 -22.94
N HIS A 125 -32.80 -21.88 -22.24
CA HIS A 125 -33.88 -22.82 -21.99
C HIS A 125 -35.22 -22.08 -22.19
N PRO A 126 -36.11 -22.56 -23.08
CA PRO A 126 -37.45 -22.01 -23.22
C PRO A 126 -38.35 -22.65 -22.17
N SER A 127 -38.77 -21.88 -21.17
CA SER A 127 -39.86 -22.28 -20.27
C SER A 127 -40.86 -21.15 -20.18
N THR A 128 -41.99 -21.38 -20.84
CA THR A 128 -43.19 -20.55 -20.82
C THR A 128 -43.86 -20.70 -19.45
N THR A 129 -43.89 -19.64 -18.65
CA THR A 129 -44.90 -19.50 -17.59
C THR A 129 -45.08 -18.01 -17.28
N THR A 130 -46.31 -17.55 -17.42
CA THR A 130 -46.79 -16.18 -17.24
C THR A 130 -46.55 -15.64 -15.81
N PRO A 131 -46.07 -14.39 -15.65
CA PRO A 131 -45.92 -13.80 -14.31
C PRO A 131 -47.19 -13.08 -13.84
N HIS A 132 -47.57 -13.34 -12.58
CA HIS A 132 -48.43 -12.48 -11.78
C HIS A 132 -47.70 -11.16 -11.44
N PRO A 133 -48.36 -9.99 -11.45
CA PRO A 133 -47.72 -8.73 -11.10
C PRO A 133 -47.63 -8.60 -9.58
N THR A 134 -46.43 -8.79 -9.03
CA THR A 134 -46.11 -8.28 -7.68
C THR A 134 -45.33 -6.99 -7.86
N THR A 135 -46.01 -5.87 -7.63
CA THR A 135 -45.43 -4.52 -7.63
C THR A 135 -44.44 -4.40 -6.47
N THR A 136 -43.18 -4.72 -6.73
CA THR A 136 -42.04 -4.27 -5.93
C THR A 136 -41.36 -3.16 -6.72
N SER A 137 -41.31 -1.96 -6.15
CA SER A 137 -40.62 -0.82 -6.74
C SER A 137 -39.16 -1.18 -7.05
N PRO A 138 -38.57 -0.73 -8.17
CA PRO A 138 -37.18 -1.03 -8.49
C PRO A 138 -36.29 -0.35 -7.45
N VAL A 139 -35.58 -1.15 -6.65
CA VAL A 139 -34.43 -0.64 -5.91
C VAL A 139 -33.36 -0.33 -6.96
N ASP A 140 -33.15 0.94 -7.27
CA ASP A 140 -32.10 1.37 -8.19
C ASP A 140 -30.77 0.74 -7.77
N LYS A 141 -30.20 -0.07 -8.66
CA LYS A 141 -28.92 -0.73 -8.41
C LYS A 141 -27.83 0.35 -8.25
N PRO A 142 -26.91 0.19 -7.29
CA PRO A 142 -25.85 1.18 -7.08
C PRO A 142 -24.96 1.27 -8.32
N ILE A 143 -24.58 2.50 -8.67
CA ILE A 143 -23.58 2.80 -9.70
C ILE A 143 -22.23 2.90 -9.00
N TYR A 144 -21.27 2.08 -9.41
CA TYR A 144 -19.91 2.07 -8.88
C TYR A 144 -18.94 2.73 -9.86
N LYS A 145 -18.14 3.67 -9.38
CA LYS A 145 -17.01 4.26 -10.13
C LYS A 145 -15.74 4.20 -9.29
N LEU A 146 -14.73 3.51 -9.81
CA LEU A 146 -13.43 3.32 -9.20
C LEU A 146 -12.43 4.23 -9.89
N ILE A 147 -11.78 5.10 -9.12
CA ILE A 147 -10.83 6.10 -9.61
C ILE A 147 -9.43 5.75 -9.10
N TYR A 148 -8.50 5.55 -10.03
CA TYR A 148 -7.09 5.25 -9.72
C TYR A 148 -6.18 5.64 -10.90
N PHE A 149 -4.87 5.53 -10.74
CA PHE A 149 -3.95 5.63 -11.87
C PHE A 149 -4.17 4.51 -12.91
N ASP A 150 -3.67 4.72 -14.13
CA ASP A 150 -3.53 3.65 -15.12
C ASP A 150 -2.39 2.67 -14.76
N ALA A 151 -2.57 2.00 -13.64
CA ALA A 151 -1.71 0.96 -13.08
C ALA A 151 -2.58 -0.09 -12.38
N ARG A 152 -2.04 -1.28 -12.13
CA ARG A 152 -2.70 -2.25 -11.25
C ARG A 152 -2.68 -1.70 -9.82
N GLY A 153 -1.47 -1.56 -9.27
CA GLY A 153 -1.20 -1.07 -7.92
C GLY A 153 -2.04 -1.77 -6.86
N ILE A 154 -2.32 -1.04 -5.78
CA ILE A 154 -3.23 -1.48 -4.71
C ILE A 154 -4.70 -1.54 -5.15
N CYS A 155 -5.03 -1.03 -6.35
CA CYS A 155 -6.40 -0.94 -6.84
C CYS A 155 -6.84 -2.19 -7.61
N GLU A 156 -5.89 -2.98 -8.11
CA GLU A 156 -6.20 -4.15 -8.91
C GLU A 156 -6.98 -5.22 -8.14
N SER A 157 -6.72 -5.38 -6.85
CA SER A 157 -7.52 -6.28 -6.01
C SER A 157 -9.00 -5.88 -6.01
N ILE A 158 -9.30 -4.58 -5.99
CA ILE A 158 -10.67 -4.05 -6.05
C ILE A 158 -11.28 -4.33 -7.43
N ARG A 159 -10.53 -4.13 -8.52
CA ARG A 159 -10.99 -4.48 -9.87
C ARG A 159 -11.32 -5.97 -9.97
N LEU A 160 -10.45 -6.85 -9.47
CA LEU A 160 -10.67 -8.29 -9.45
C LEU A 160 -11.92 -8.67 -8.64
N MET A 161 -12.22 -7.99 -7.54
CA MET A 161 -13.46 -8.20 -6.79
C MET A 161 -14.72 -7.90 -7.60
N PHE A 162 -14.74 -6.78 -8.33
CA PHE A 162 -15.86 -6.43 -9.22
C PHE A 162 -16.05 -7.47 -10.33
N ILE A 163 -14.95 -7.83 -10.99
CA ILE A 163 -14.96 -8.80 -12.09
C ILE A 163 -15.41 -10.18 -11.61
N TYR A 164 -14.81 -10.68 -10.52
CA TYR A 164 -15.17 -11.97 -9.94
C TYR A 164 -16.65 -12.03 -9.53
N SER A 165 -17.17 -10.94 -8.98
CA SER A 165 -18.57 -10.86 -8.54
C SER A 165 -19.54 -10.55 -9.69
N ASN A 166 -19.04 -10.32 -10.91
CA ASN A 166 -19.80 -9.90 -12.07
C ASN A 166 -20.69 -8.66 -11.78
N ILE A 167 -20.12 -7.70 -11.05
CA ILE A 167 -20.78 -6.44 -10.70
C ILE A 167 -20.26 -5.35 -11.65
N PRO A 168 -21.17 -4.66 -12.38
CA PRO A 168 -20.76 -3.62 -13.29
C PRO A 168 -20.18 -2.42 -12.55
N PHE A 169 -19.13 -1.83 -13.11
CA PHE A 169 -18.50 -0.63 -12.58
C PHE A 169 -17.79 0.17 -13.67
N ILE A 170 -17.54 1.43 -13.36
CA ILE A 170 -16.74 2.35 -14.15
C ILE A 170 -15.31 2.34 -13.60
N ASP A 171 -14.32 1.97 -14.41
CA ASP A 171 -12.89 2.04 -14.10
C ASP A 171 -12.33 3.33 -14.71
N LYS A 172 -12.28 4.41 -13.92
CA LYS A 172 -11.71 5.70 -14.33
C LYS A 172 -10.23 5.74 -13.96
N ARG A 173 -9.39 5.67 -14.98
CA ARG A 173 -7.94 5.68 -14.88
C ARG A 173 -7.42 7.07 -15.17
N ILE A 174 -6.84 7.72 -14.17
CA ILE A 174 -6.41 9.12 -14.28
C ILE A 174 -4.91 9.25 -14.53
N THR A 175 -4.53 10.30 -15.24
CA THR A 175 -3.14 10.69 -15.47
C THR A 175 -2.54 11.36 -14.24
N LEU A 176 -1.21 11.53 -14.21
CA LEU A 176 -0.57 12.28 -13.13
C LEU A 176 -1.05 13.73 -13.09
N ASN A 177 -1.27 14.35 -14.26
CA ASN A 177 -1.75 15.73 -14.38
C ASN A 177 -3.18 15.88 -13.83
N GLU A 178 -4.09 14.97 -14.18
CA GLU A 178 -5.42 14.92 -13.59
C GLU A 178 -5.35 14.73 -12.06
N TRP A 179 -4.48 13.83 -11.59
CA TRP A 179 -4.28 13.61 -10.16
C TRP A 179 -3.80 14.86 -9.43
N MET A 180 -2.83 15.59 -9.98
CA MET A 180 -2.32 16.83 -9.38
C MET A 180 -3.44 17.86 -9.17
N ARG A 181 -4.39 17.95 -10.10
CA ARG A 181 -5.57 18.84 -9.98
C ARG A 181 -6.59 18.32 -8.97
N LEU A 182 -6.79 17.01 -8.90
CA LEU A 182 -7.80 16.39 -8.03
C LEU A 182 -7.34 16.26 -6.57
N LYS A 183 -6.05 16.07 -6.32
CA LYS A 183 -5.48 15.65 -5.02
C LYS A 183 -5.98 16.47 -3.83
N GLU A 184 -5.97 17.79 -3.94
CA GLU A 184 -6.39 18.71 -2.88
C GLU A 184 -7.89 18.63 -2.57
N THR A 185 -8.69 18.19 -3.54
CA THR A 185 -10.15 17.98 -3.37
C THR A 185 -10.50 16.63 -2.77
N THR A 186 -9.51 15.75 -2.57
CA THR A 186 -9.72 14.41 -2.01
C THR A 186 -9.50 14.39 -0.51
N GLU A 187 -10.39 13.69 0.21
CA GLU A 187 -10.43 13.64 1.69
C GLU A 187 -9.06 13.45 2.37
N PHE A 188 -8.21 12.58 1.83
CA PHE A 188 -6.92 12.24 2.42
C PHE A 188 -5.73 12.58 1.52
N GLY A 189 -5.94 13.23 0.36
CA GLY A 189 -4.88 13.44 -0.62
C GLY A 189 -4.31 12.12 -1.18
N LYS A 190 -5.14 11.07 -1.29
CA LYS A 190 -4.73 9.71 -1.71
C LYS A 190 -5.76 9.05 -2.63
N LEU A 191 -5.25 8.15 -3.48
CA LEU A 191 -6.02 7.19 -4.27
C LEU A 191 -5.83 5.77 -3.69
N PRO A 192 -6.70 4.79 -3.98
CA PRO A 192 -7.91 4.88 -4.81
C PRO A 192 -9.10 5.55 -4.11
N ILE A 193 -10.07 5.94 -4.94
CA ILE A 193 -11.41 6.44 -4.53
C ILE A 193 -12.47 5.56 -5.17
N LEU A 194 -13.42 5.09 -4.37
CA LEU A 194 -14.66 4.49 -4.83
C LEU A 194 -15.80 5.49 -4.67
N GLU A 195 -16.48 5.79 -5.76
CA GLU A 195 -17.77 6.46 -5.78
C GLU A 195 -18.88 5.42 -5.85
N VAL A 196 -19.82 5.50 -4.91
CA VAL A 196 -21.06 4.70 -4.91
C VAL A 196 -22.23 5.66 -5.01
N ASN A 197 -22.84 5.71 -6.18
CA ASN A 197 -23.76 6.77 -6.59
C ASN A 197 -23.07 8.14 -6.50
N SER A 198 -23.26 8.87 -5.40
CA SER A 198 -22.62 10.18 -5.15
C SER A 198 -21.78 10.23 -3.88
N LYS A 199 -21.63 9.09 -3.18
CA LYS A 199 -20.83 8.99 -1.95
C LYS A 199 -19.43 8.51 -2.28
N LYS A 200 -18.42 9.22 -1.78
CA LYS A 200 -17.01 8.87 -1.95
C LYS A 200 -16.50 8.07 -0.75
N LEU A 201 -15.72 7.04 -1.02
CA LEU A 201 -14.98 6.25 -0.04
C LEU A 201 -13.54 6.11 -0.52
N SER A 202 -12.58 6.47 0.33
CA SER A 202 -11.14 6.37 0.06
C SER A 202 -10.52 5.21 0.86
N GLN A 203 -9.22 4.97 0.68
CA GLN A 203 -8.43 3.91 1.31
C GLN A 203 -8.74 2.50 0.78
N CYS A 204 -7.76 1.88 0.12
CA CYS A 204 -7.92 0.61 -0.58
C CYS A 204 -8.52 -0.52 0.29
N LEU A 205 -8.08 -0.67 1.55
CA LEU A 205 -8.58 -1.72 2.45
C LEU A 205 -9.99 -1.42 2.95
N ALA A 206 -10.35 -0.15 3.17
CA ALA A 206 -11.71 0.24 3.54
C ALA A 206 -12.68 0.00 2.39
N ILE A 207 -12.30 0.38 1.17
CA ILE A 207 -13.04 0.10 -0.07
C ILE A 207 -13.21 -1.41 -0.24
N SER A 208 -12.13 -2.19 -0.08
CA SER A 208 -12.17 -3.65 -0.24
C SER A 208 -13.12 -4.29 0.77
N ARG A 209 -13.05 -3.94 2.06
CA ARG A 209 -13.98 -4.46 3.08
C ARG A 209 -15.43 -4.08 2.78
N TYR A 210 -15.69 -2.81 2.42
CA TYR A 210 -17.03 -2.36 2.05
C TYR A 210 -17.62 -3.20 0.90
N LEU A 211 -16.86 -3.39 -0.17
CA LEU A 211 -17.28 -4.20 -1.32
C LEU A 211 -17.38 -5.68 -0.96
N ALA A 212 -16.51 -6.18 -0.09
CA ALA A 212 -16.54 -7.58 0.35
C ALA A 212 -17.87 -7.92 1.04
N HIS A 213 -18.39 -7.03 1.89
CA HIS A 213 -19.71 -7.20 2.49
C HIS A 213 -20.82 -7.15 1.45
N LYS A 214 -20.75 -6.23 0.47
CA LYS A 214 -21.75 -6.11 -0.60
C LYS A 214 -21.76 -7.31 -1.55
N PHE A 215 -20.61 -7.94 -1.77
CA PHE A 215 -20.44 -9.01 -2.75
C PHE A 215 -20.43 -10.42 -2.12
N GLY A 216 -20.65 -10.53 -0.80
CA GLY A 216 -20.67 -11.82 -0.10
C GLY A 216 -19.30 -12.49 0.02
N MET A 217 -18.23 -11.66 0.07
CA MET A 217 -16.82 -12.05 0.14
C MET A 217 -16.14 -11.70 1.47
N ALA A 218 -16.87 -11.14 2.44
CA ALA A 218 -16.33 -10.72 3.73
C ALA A 218 -16.06 -11.88 4.71
N GLY A 219 -16.66 -13.04 4.49
CA GLY A 219 -16.70 -14.16 5.44
C GLY A 219 -18.13 -14.68 5.59
N SER A 220 -18.31 -15.86 6.18
CA SER A 220 -19.63 -16.48 6.41
C SER A 220 -20.23 -16.15 7.78
N ASP A 221 -19.41 -15.74 8.74
CA ASP A 221 -19.80 -15.36 10.09
C ASP A 221 -18.86 -14.25 10.61
N GLU A 222 -19.24 -13.57 11.70
CA GLU A 222 -18.49 -12.44 12.27
C GLU A 222 -17.07 -12.83 12.69
N TRP A 223 -16.87 -14.06 13.15
CA TRP A 223 -15.55 -14.54 13.54
C TRP A 223 -14.63 -14.72 12.32
N GLU A 224 -15.16 -15.28 11.23
CA GLU A 224 -14.43 -15.38 9.98
C GLU A 224 -14.11 -14.00 9.40
N VAL A 225 -15.05 -13.05 9.45
CA VAL A 225 -14.80 -11.65 9.05
C VAL A 225 -13.63 -11.08 9.84
N ALA A 226 -13.66 -11.20 11.17
CA ALA A 226 -12.56 -10.72 12.03
C ALA A 226 -11.22 -11.40 11.73
N LYS A 227 -11.23 -12.71 11.43
CA LYS A 227 -10.01 -13.44 11.03
C LYS A 227 -9.47 -12.99 9.67
N LEU A 228 -10.32 -12.63 8.72
CA LEU A 228 -9.91 -12.09 7.43
C LEU A 228 -9.35 -10.67 7.57
N ASP A 229 -9.95 -9.86 8.45
CA ASP A 229 -9.44 -8.54 8.81
C ASP A 229 -8.07 -8.63 9.53
N GLU A 230 -7.86 -9.60 10.41
CA GLU A 230 -6.55 -9.87 11.03
C GLU A 230 -5.47 -10.18 9.97
N VAL A 231 -5.80 -10.98 8.96
CA VAL A 231 -4.90 -11.27 7.84
C VAL A 231 -4.63 -10.01 7.01
N SER A 232 -5.63 -9.14 6.84
CA SER A 232 -5.47 -7.85 6.16
C SER A 232 -4.53 -6.91 6.91
N GLU A 233 -4.68 -6.78 8.23
CA GLU A 233 -3.80 -5.91 9.02
C GLU A 233 -2.36 -6.40 8.99
N PHE A 234 -2.15 -7.71 9.12
CA PHE A 234 -0.84 -8.31 8.90
C PHE A 234 -0.31 -7.98 7.50
N HIS A 235 -1.14 -8.11 6.45
CA HIS A 235 -0.72 -7.81 5.09
C HIS A 235 -0.33 -6.34 4.89
N ARG A 236 -1.01 -5.40 5.56
CA ARG A 236 -0.65 -3.98 5.54
C ARG A 236 0.77 -3.75 6.08
N GLU A 237 1.16 -4.46 7.14
CA GLU A 237 2.53 -4.42 7.66
C GLU A 237 3.55 -5.00 6.67
N VAL A 238 3.23 -6.13 6.04
CA VAL A 238 4.09 -6.73 5.01
C VAL A 238 4.34 -5.76 3.86
N VAL A 239 3.27 -5.13 3.35
CA VAL A 239 3.38 -4.14 2.25
C VAL A 239 4.17 -2.92 2.70
N HIS A 240 3.99 -2.44 3.94
CA HIS A 240 4.77 -1.33 4.48
C HIS A 240 6.27 -1.64 4.46
N ASP A 241 6.68 -2.80 4.98
CA ASP A 241 8.10 -3.20 5.08
C ASP A 241 8.74 -3.45 3.69
N ILE A 242 7.95 -3.85 2.69
CA ILE A 242 8.46 -4.27 1.37
C ILE A 242 8.36 -3.17 0.30
N SER A 243 7.34 -2.29 0.38
CA SER A 243 7.05 -1.30 -0.67
C SER A 243 8.19 -0.33 -1.02
N PRO A 244 9.11 0.08 -0.11
CA PRO A 244 10.22 0.96 -0.48
C PRO A 244 11.08 0.39 -1.61
N TYR A 245 11.36 -0.92 -1.58
CA TYR A 245 12.10 -1.59 -2.65
C TYR A 245 11.32 -1.59 -3.96
N PHE A 246 10.02 -1.89 -3.92
CA PHE A 246 9.19 -1.90 -5.13
C PHE A 246 9.12 -0.52 -5.78
N TYR A 247 8.98 0.56 -5.00
CA TYR A 247 9.00 1.92 -5.56
C TYR A 247 10.32 2.26 -6.24
N VAL A 248 11.45 1.76 -5.73
CA VAL A 248 12.77 2.00 -6.34
C VAL A 248 12.96 1.19 -7.61
N VAL A 249 12.71 -0.13 -7.58
CA VAL A 249 12.94 -1.00 -8.74
C VAL A 249 11.96 -0.73 -9.88
N SER A 250 10.79 -0.19 -9.58
CA SER A 250 9.81 0.22 -10.60
C SER A 250 10.01 1.64 -11.14
N GLY A 251 11.00 2.38 -10.62
CA GLY A 251 11.28 3.76 -11.05
C GLY A 251 10.32 4.81 -10.50
N TYR A 252 9.42 4.49 -9.57
CA TYR A 252 8.53 5.46 -8.92
C TYR A 252 9.22 6.29 -7.83
N ARG A 253 10.38 5.83 -7.34
CA ARG A 253 11.22 6.53 -6.38
C ARG A 253 12.68 6.37 -6.78
N LYS A 254 13.48 7.44 -6.69
CA LYS A 254 14.94 7.30 -6.86
C LYS A 254 15.55 6.56 -5.67
N GLY A 255 16.50 5.68 -5.95
CA GLY A 255 17.24 4.97 -4.91
C GLY A 255 18.19 3.91 -5.50
N ASN A 256 19.04 3.35 -4.65
CA ASN A 256 19.89 2.22 -5.03
C ASN A 256 19.10 0.92 -4.88
N ALA A 257 18.67 0.34 -6.00
CA ALA A 257 17.84 -0.87 -6.01
C ALA A 257 18.55 -2.06 -5.34
N ASP A 258 19.86 -2.25 -5.56
CA ASP A 258 20.62 -3.35 -4.98
C ASP A 258 20.76 -3.23 -3.46
N GLN A 259 20.97 -2.01 -2.96
CA GLN A 259 21.01 -1.73 -1.53
C GLN A 259 19.64 -1.98 -0.90
N MET A 260 18.57 -1.41 -1.47
CA MET A 260 17.20 -1.62 -0.97
C MET A 260 16.81 -3.10 -1.01
N ARG A 261 17.27 -3.83 -2.03
CA ARG A 261 17.06 -5.27 -2.15
C ARG A 261 17.69 -6.02 -0.98
N ARG A 262 18.95 -5.71 -0.62
CA ARG A 262 19.70 -6.38 0.45
C ARG A 262 19.23 -6.00 1.84
N ASP A 263 19.06 -4.70 2.09
CA ASP A 263 18.95 -4.17 3.45
C ASP A 263 17.49 -4.06 3.93
N VAL A 264 16.53 -3.96 3.00
CA VAL A 264 15.10 -3.78 3.31
C VAL A 264 14.30 -4.98 2.85
N PHE A 265 14.36 -5.29 1.55
CA PHE A 265 13.46 -6.26 0.94
C PHE A 265 13.71 -7.70 1.38
N LEU A 266 14.95 -8.21 1.27
CA LEU A 266 15.25 -9.60 1.65
C LEU A 266 14.95 -9.89 3.12
N PRO A 267 15.32 -9.04 4.11
CA PRO A 267 14.93 -9.22 5.50
C PRO A 267 13.41 -9.24 5.71
N ALA A 268 12.68 -8.32 5.05
CA ALA A 268 11.23 -8.28 5.13
C ALA A 268 10.59 -9.54 4.53
N ILE A 269 11.13 -10.06 3.43
CA ILE A 269 10.69 -11.32 2.82
C ILE A 269 10.87 -12.50 3.78
N GLU A 270 12.03 -12.62 4.40
CA GLU A 270 12.35 -13.70 5.34
C GLU A 270 11.47 -13.64 6.60
N LYS A 271 11.23 -12.43 7.11
CA LYS A 271 10.32 -12.17 8.24
C LYS A 271 8.88 -12.56 7.93
N HIS A 272 8.36 -12.20 6.75
CA HIS A 272 6.91 -12.17 6.52
C HIS A 272 6.34 -13.35 5.73
N LEU A 273 6.99 -13.79 4.65
CA LEU A 273 6.42 -14.83 3.78
C LEU A 273 6.13 -16.17 4.47
N PRO A 274 6.94 -16.64 5.45
CA PRO A 274 6.62 -17.86 6.21
C PRO A 274 5.25 -17.79 6.92
N ASN A 275 4.80 -16.60 7.33
CA ASN A 275 3.52 -16.44 8.02
C ASN A 275 2.34 -16.68 7.07
N TYR A 276 2.39 -16.23 5.82
CA TYR A 276 1.37 -16.60 4.83
C TYR A 276 1.31 -18.10 4.59
N VAL A 277 2.47 -18.77 4.51
CA VAL A 277 2.53 -20.23 4.37
C VAL A 277 1.88 -20.91 5.57
N LYS A 278 2.15 -20.43 6.80
CA LYS A 278 1.53 -20.96 8.03
C LYS A 278 0.02 -20.77 8.03
N LEU A 279 -0.48 -19.62 7.57
CA LEU A 279 -1.92 -19.34 7.45
C LEU A 279 -2.57 -20.29 6.42
N LEU A 280 -2.00 -20.39 5.22
CA LEU A 280 -2.54 -21.25 4.14
C LEU A 280 -2.47 -22.74 4.48
N LYS A 281 -1.48 -23.20 5.26
CA LYS A 281 -1.43 -24.59 5.75
C LYS A 281 -2.60 -24.97 6.66
N LYS A 282 -3.19 -23.99 7.35
CA LYS A 282 -4.39 -24.19 8.18
C LYS A 282 -5.68 -24.14 7.37
N SER A 283 -5.62 -23.64 6.13
CA SER A 283 -6.78 -23.52 5.26
C SER A 283 -7.23 -24.89 4.74
N LYS A 284 -8.54 -25.12 4.79
CA LYS A 284 -9.20 -26.28 4.15
C LYS A 284 -9.66 -25.99 2.73
N SER A 285 -9.90 -24.73 2.40
CA SER A 285 -10.40 -24.27 1.09
C SER A 285 -9.26 -23.98 0.10
N GLY A 286 -8.02 -23.84 0.59
CA GLY A 286 -6.88 -23.30 -0.14
C GLY A 286 -6.93 -21.79 -0.38
N PHE A 287 -7.91 -21.10 0.20
CA PHE A 287 -8.03 -19.64 0.32
C PHE A 287 -7.88 -19.22 1.78
N PHE A 288 -7.75 -17.92 2.07
CA PHE A 288 -7.66 -17.43 3.45
C PHE A 288 -8.99 -17.58 4.22
N GLY A 289 -10.13 -17.51 3.53
CA GLY A 289 -11.46 -17.84 4.06
C GLY A 289 -11.88 -19.29 3.82
N LYS A 290 -13.09 -19.65 4.28
CA LYS A 290 -13.77 -20.93 3.98
C LYS A 290 -14.09 -21.07 2.48
N LYS A 291 -14.19 -19.95 1.77
CA LYS A 291 -14.33 -19.81 0.31
C LYS A 291 -13.48 -18.60 -0.16
N VAL A 292 -13.49 -18.30 -1.46
CA VAL A 292 -12.87 -17.08 -2.00
C VAL A 292 -13.38 -15.85 -1.24
N SER A 293 -12.45 -15.02 -0.79
CA SER A 293 -12.67 -13.82 0.00
C SER A 293 -11.89 -12.64 -0.59
N TRP A 294 -12.22 -11.43 -0.16
CA TRP A 294 -11.58 -10.22 -0.68
C TRP A 294 -10.06 -10.18 -0.42
N ILE A 295 -9.60 -10.74 0.71
CA ILE A 295 -8.18 -10.73 1.06
C ILE A 295 -7.36 -11.63 0.13
N ASP A 296 -7.99 -12.65 -0.48
CA ASP A 296 -7.32 -13.51 -1.45
C ASP A 296 -6.86 -12.71 -2.67
N PHE A 297 -7.69 -11.78 -3.17
CA PHE A 297 -7.31 -10.92 -4.29
C PHE A 297 -6.18 -9.96 -3.92
N THR A 298 -6.26 -9.32 -2.76
CA THR A 298 -5.22 -8.40 -2.26
C THR A 298 -3.87 -9.08 -2.13
N ILE A 299 -3.81 -10.23 -1.45
CA ILE A 299 -2.55 -10.97 -1.28
C ILE A 299 -2.07 -11.55 -2.61
N SER A 300 -2.97 -12.03 -3.47
CA SER A 300 -2.58 -12.58 -4.78
C SER A 300 -1.95 -11.53 -5.69
N GLU A 301 -2.45 -10.29 -5.74
CA GLU A 301 -1.83 -9.23 -6.55
C GLU A 301 -0.47 -8.77 -5.97
N PHE A 302 -0.32 -8.77 -4.65
CA PHE A 302 0.99 -8.58 -4.03
C PHE A 302 1.97 -9.69 -4.46
N LEU A 303 1.54 -10.96 -4.42
CA LEU A 303 2.39 -12.09 -4.83
C LEU A 303 2.67 -12.08 -6.34
N PHE A 304 1.73 -11.61 -7.16
CA PHE A 304 1.92 -11.41 -8.59
C PHE A 304 2.98 -10.34 -8.86
N THR A 305 2.92 -9.22 -8.14
CA THR A 305 3.94 -8.17 -8.19
C THR A 305 5.31 -8.71 -7.75
N LEU A 306 5.36 -9.45 -6.65
CA LEU A 306 6.57 -10.12 -6.19
C LEU A 306 7.12 -11.10 -7.25
N LYS A 307 6.26 -11.86 -7.92
CA LYS A 307 6.65 -12.77 -9.01
C LYS A 307 7.22 -12.00 -10.20
N THR A 308 6.66 -10.85 -10.54
CA THR A 308 7.11 -9.99 -11.66
C THR A 308 8.54 -9.49 -11.45
N TYR A 309 8.87 -8.98 -10.27
CA TYR A 309 10.19 -8.42 -9.99
C TYR A 309 11.20 -9.44 -9.47
N GLU A 310 10.75 -10.42 -8.68
CA GLU A 310 11.59 -11.30 -7.88
C GLU A 310 11.13 -12.77 -7.95
N SER A 311 10.83 -13.24 -9.17
CA SER A 311 10.34 -14.61 -9.45
C SER A 311 11.10 -15.72 -8.72
N ARG A 312 12.41 -15.56 -8.53
CA ARG A 312 13.27 -16.56 -7.88
C ARG A 312 12.96 -16.73 -6.40
N ILE A 313 12.50 -15.70 -5.72
CA ILE A 313 12.14 -15.74 -4.29
C ILE A 313 10.92 -16.60 -4.08
N LEU A 314 9.88 -16.40 -4.89
CA LEU A 314 8.60 -17.10 -4.72
C LEU A 314 8.75 -18.62 -4.92
N ARG A 315 9.74 -19.08 -5.69
CA ARG A 315 10.07 -20.51 -5.84
C ARG A 315 10.44 -21.20 -4.53
N LYS A 316 10.93 -20.46 -3.52
CA LYS A 316 11.20 -21.00 -2.17
C LYS A 316 9.91 -21.27 -1.37
N PHE A 317 8.77 -20.74 -1.83
CA PHE A 317 7.48 -20.81 -1.14
C PHE A 317 6.41 -21.43 -2.05
N PRO A 318 6.50 -22.74 -2.37
CA PRO A 318 5.60 -23.40 -3.32
C PRO A 318 4.13 -23.32 -2.90
N GLN A 319 3.82 -23.20 -1.61
CA GLN A 319 2.45 -22.99 -1.13
C GLN A 319 1.88 -21.65 -1.61
N LEU A 320 2.70 -20.59 -1.65
CA LEU A 320 2.30 -19.27 -2.14
C LEU A 320 2.14 -19.26 -3.66
N VAL A 321 3.00 -19.99 -4.38
CA VAL A 321 2.85 -20.21 -5.82
C VAL A 321 1.51 -20.88 -6.12
N ARG A 322 1.20 -21.98 -5.43
CA ARG A 322 -0.09 -22.68 -5.62
C ARG A 322 -1.30 -21.83 -5.27
N PHE A 323 -1.20 -21.01 -4.23
CA PHE A 323 -2.25 -20.06 -3.87
C PHE A 323 -2.44 -19.00 -4.95
N LEU A 324 -1.35 -18.40 -5.42
CA LEU A 324 -1.37 -17.42 -6.51
C LEU A 324 -2.00 -18.01 -7.77
N ASP A 325 -1.54 -19.21 -8.18
CA ASP A 325 -2.09 -19.90 -9.34
C ASP A 325 -3.57 -20.18 -9.14
N ARG A 326 -4.00 -20.65 -7.96
CA ARG A 326 -5.42 -20.90 -7.67
C ARG A 326 -6.29 -19.66 -7.89
N VAL A 327 -5.87 -18.49 -7.41
CA VAL A 327 -6.64 -17.24 -7.59
C VAL A 327 -6.65 -16.84 -9.07
N TYR A 328 -5.51 -16.85 -9.76
CA TYR A 328 -5.41 -16.40 -11.16
C TYR A 328 -6.01 -17.37 -12.18
N HIS A 329 -6.35 -18.59 -11.76
CA HIS A 329 -7.09 -19.57 -12.58
C HIS A 329 -8.60 -19.58 -12.29
N LEU A 330 -9.11 -18.68 -11.44
CA LEU A 330 -10.54 -18.51 -11.26
C LEU A 330 -11.21 -18.17 -12.62
N PRO A 331 -12.22 -18.94 -13.05
CA PRO A 331 -12.80 -18.79 -14.38
C PRO A 331 -13.43 -17.40 -14.60
N GLU A 332 -13.96 -16.79 -13.55
CA GLU A 332 -14.66 -15.49 -13.58
C GLU A 332 -13.73 -14.34 -13.98
N ILE A 333 -12.47 -14.38 -13.56
CA ILE A 333 -11.50 -13.30 -13.84
C ILE A 333 -10.63 -13.58 -15.07
N ARG A 334 -10.72 -14.77 -15.66
CA ARG A 334 -9.81 -15.23 -16.72
C ARG A 334 -9.81 -14.32 -17.95
N ASN A 335 -10.98 -13.87 -18.40
CA ASN A 335 -11.08 -13.01 -19.58
C ASN A 335 -10.50 -11.63 -19.29
N TYR A 336 -10.84 -11.06 -18.14
CA TYR A 336 -10.25 -9.80 -17.67
C TYR A 336 -8.72 -9.86 -17.62
N LEU A 337 -8.14 -10.92 -17.05
CA LEU A 337 -6.69 -11.07 -16.97
C LEU A 337 -5.99 -11.15 -18.34
N LYS A 338 -6.67 -11.67 -19.37
CA LYS A 338 -6.15 -11.71 -20.76
C LYS A 338 -6.19 -10.35 -21.43
N GLU A 339 -7.23 -9.57 -21.17
CA GLU A 339 -7.51 -8.29 -21.84
C GLU A 339 -6.95 -7.06 -21.11
N ARG A 340 -6.67 -7.16 -19.81
CA ARG A 340 -6.21 -6.02 -19.02
C ARG A 340 -4.86 -5.51 -19.54
N ALA A 341 -4.63 -4.20 -19.40
CA ALA A 341 -3.37 -3.58 -19.76
C ALA A 341 -2.19 -4.23 -19.01
N LYS A 342 -1.09 -4.44 -19.73
CA LYS A 342 0.14 -5.01 -19.17
C LYS A 342 0.99 -3.90 -18.56
N THR A 343 0.70 -3.55 -17.31
CA THR A 343 1.55 -2.66 -16.51
C THR A 343 2.55 -3.49 -15.70
N PRO A 344 3.70 -2.94 -15.25
CA PRO A 344 4.61 -3.67 -14.37
C PRO A 344 4.14 -3.65 -12.90
N LEU A 345 3.50 -2.56 -12.46
CA LEU A 345 2.89 -2.41 -11.14
C LEU A 345 1.39 -2.21 -11.20
#